data_AF-A0A1J3IM28-F1
#
_entry.id   AF-A0A1J3IM28-F1
#
_cell.length_a   1.000
_cell.length_b   1.000
_cell.length_c   1.000
_cell.angle_alpha   90.00
_cell.angle_beta   90.00
_cell.angle_gamma   90.00
#
_symmetry.space_group_name_H-M   'P 1'
#
loop_
_entity.id
_entity.type
_entity.pdbx_description
1 polymer ?
#
loop_
_entity_poly.entity_id
_entity_poly.type
_entity_poly.pdbx_seq_one_letter_code
_entity_poly.pdbx_strand_id
1 'polypeptide(L)'
;LNMNGEVYIHKYPKLKVRVVDGSRLAAAVVINSLPKATTNVVMTGNLTKVAYTIAYALCQRGVQVSTLRLDEHEKLRSYVPR
;
A
#
# COMPACT_ATOMS: atom_id res chain seq x y z
N LEU A 1 5.46 1.33 7.90
CA LEU A 1 5.56 0.99 6.45
C LEU A 1 6.98 1.16 5.87
N ASN A 2 8.03 1.17 6.71
CA ASN A 2 9.42 0.99 6.28
C ASN A 2 10.04 -0.26 6.93
N MET A 3 9.20 -1.24 7.30
CA MET A 3 9.57 -2.36 8.18
C MET A 3 10.82 -3.13 7.70
N ASN A 4 11.00 -3.26 6.38
CA ASN A 4 12.18 -3.91 5.80
C ASN A 4 13.42 -3.00 5.88
N GLY A 5 13.25 -1.69 5.65
CA GLY A 5 14.30 -0.70 5.84
C GLY A 5 14.68 -0.48 7.31
N GLU A 6 13.74 -0.67 8.23
CA GLU A 6 13.96 -0.59 9.69
C GLU A 6 15.00 -1.61 10.14
N VAL A 7 15.03 -2.82 9.57
CA VAL A 7 16.07 -3.82 9.88
C VAL A 7 17.47 -3.27 9.59
N TYR A 8 17.65 -2.53 8.49
CA TYR A 8 18.93 -1.90 8.16
C TYR A 8 19.30 -0.78 9.12
N ILE A 9 18.30 0.01 9.55
CA ILE A 9 18.51 1.09 10.53
C ILE A 9 18.97 0.50 11.88
N HIS A 10 18.32 -0.58 12.35
CA HIS A 10 18.70 -1.25 13.60
C HIS A 10 20.08 -1.91 13.50
N LYS A 11 20.39 -2.54 12.37
CA LYS A 11 21.67 -3.23 12.15
C LYS A 11 22.85 -2.26 12.02
N TYR A 12 22.62 -1.07 11.46
CA TYR A 12 23.66 -0.08 11.19
C TYR A 12 23.30 1.28 11.81
N PRO A 13 23.35 1.43 13.14
CA PRO A 13 22.89 2.64 13.82
C PRO A 13 23.72 3.90 13.53
N LYS A 14 24.97 3.73 13.03
CA LYS A 14 25.86 4.84 12.64
C LYS A 14 25.71 5.26 11.17
N LEU A 15 24.79 4.65 10.43
CA LEU A 15 24.59 4.95 9.02
C LEU A 15 24.11 6.40 8.87
N LYS A 16 24.85 7.23 8.13
CA LYS A 16 24.55 8.66 7.94
C LYS A 16 23.37 8.92 6.98
N VAL A 17 22.86 7.86 6.36
CA VAL A 17 21.75 7.91 5.40
C VAL A 17 20.58 7.07 5.91
N ARG A 18 19.36 7.51 5.64
CA ARG A 18 18.15 6.75 5.97
C ARG A 18 17.82 5.78 4.83
N VAL A 19 17.75 4.49 5.16
CA VAL A 19 17.37 3.44 4.21
C VAL A 19 15.85 3.27 4.23
N VAL A 20 15.25 3.27 3.05
CA VAL A 20 13.83 3.00 2.87
C VAL A 20 13.60 1.94 1.80
N ASP A 21 12.53 1.15 1.96
CA ASP A 21 12.19 0.06 1.02
C ASP A 21 11.39 0.50 -0.22
N GLY A 22 11.06 1.79 -0.34
CA GLY A 22 10.39 2.37 -1.51
C GLY A 22 8.90 2.02 -1.66
N SER A 23 8.33 1.17 -0.81
CA SER A 23 6.94 0.69 -0.96
C SER A 23 5.90 1.83 -0.92
N ARG A 24 6.13 2.85 -0.08
CA ARG A 24 5.26 4.03 -0.01
C ARG A 24 5.36 4.93 -1.23
N LEU A 25 6.56 5.08 -1.80
CA LEU A 25 6.75 5.89 -3.01
C LEU A 25 6.04 5.24 -4.19
N ALA A 26 6.20 3.92 -4.36
CA ALA A 26 5.49 3.16 -5.39
C ALA A 26 3.97 3.30 -5.25
N ALA A 27 3.43 3.15 -4.04
CA ALA A 27 2.00 3.36 -3.79
C ALA A 27 1.55 4.79 -4.13
N ALA A 28 2.32 5.81 -3.71
CA ALA A 28 1.99 7.21 -3.95
C ALA A 28 1.94 7.55 -5.45
N VAL A 29 2.86 7.01 -6.26
CA VAL A 29 2.85 7.20 -7.71
C VAL A 29 1.56 6.66 -8.32
N VAL A 30 1.15 5.43 -7.96
CA VAL A 30 -0.10 4.84 -8.45
C VAL A 30 -1.30 5.70 -8.04
N ILE A 31 -1.42 6.02 -6.75
CA ILE A 31 -2.55 6.76 -6.20
C ILE A 31 -2.67 8.17 -6.82
N ASN A 32 -1.55 8.85 -7.07
CA ASN A 32 -1.55 10.20 -7.65
C ASN A 32 -1.68 10.20 -9.18
N SER A 33 -1.50 9.05 -9.83
CA SER A 33 -1.78 8.89 -11.27
C SER A 33 -3.26 8.69 -11.59
N LEU A 34 -4.09 8.38 -10.58
CA LEU A 34 -5.52 8.18 -10.78
C LEU A 34 -6.22 9.53 -11.07
N PRO A 35 -7.24 9.53 -11.96
CA PRO A 35 -8.11 10.69 -12.14
C PRO A 35 -8.75 11.14 -10.83
N LYS A 36 -8.87 12.45 -10.61
CA LYS A 36 -9.46 13.01 -9.37
C LYS A 36 -10.92 12.60 -9.13
N ALA A 37 -11.64 12.24 -10.20
CA ALA A 37 -13.04 11.82 -10.14
C ALA A 37 -13.21 10.31 -9.91
N THR A 38 -12.12 9.56 -9.69
CA THR A 38 -12.21 8.11 -9.46
C THR A 38 -12.92 7.82 -8.14
N THR A 39 -14.07 7.16 -8.22
CA THR A 39 -14.87 6.73 -7.06
C THR A 39 -14.73 5.25 -6.73
N ASN A 40 -14.37 4.43 -7.72
CA ASN A 40 -14.28 2.97 -7.59
C ASN A 40 -13.04 2.43 -8.33
N VAL A 41 -12.37 1.44 -7.75
CA VAL A 41 -11.23 0.74 -8.33
C VAL A 41 -11.36 -0.76 -8.08
N VAL A 42 -11.12 -1.57 -9.12
CA VAL A 42 -10.94 -3.02 -8.98
C VAL A 42 -9.46 -3.32 -8.85
N MET A 43 -9.07 -3.99 -7.77
CA MET A 43 -7.72 -4.52 -7.57
C MET A 43 -7.66 -5.98 -8.03
N THR A 44 -6.62 -6.28 -8.81
CA THR A 44 -6.34 -7.62 -9.35
C THR A 44 -4.86 -7.96 -9.16
N GLY A 45 -4.53 -9.24 -9.26
CA GLY A 45 -3.18 -9.77 -9.05
C GLY A 45 -2.85 -10.03 -7.58
N ASN A 46 -1.56 -10.22 -7.29
CA ASN A 46 -1.13 -10.63 -5.96
C ASN A 46 -1.20 -9.50 -4.93
N LEU A 47 -1.75 -9.81 -3.75
CA LEU A 47 -1.80 -8.90 -2.61
C LEU A 47 -0.42 -8.78 -1.93
N THR A 48 0.40 -7.90 -2.47
CA THR A 48 1.71 -7.53 -1.91
C THR A 48 1.59 -6.40 -0.88
N LYS A 49 2.66 -6.13 -0.13
CA LYS A 49 2.75 -4.96 0.78
C LYS A 49 2.39 -3.64 0.09
N VAL A 50 2.79 -3.47 -1.17
CA VAL A 50 2.43 -2.28 -1.96
C VAL A 50 0.94 -2.27 -2.27
N ALA A 51 0.35 -3.40 -2.66
CA ALA A 51 -1.09 -3.51 -2.92
C ALA A 51 -1.91 -3.13 -1.68
N TYR A 52 -1.60 -3.69 -0.50
CA TYR A 52 -2.30 -3.30 0.74
C TYR A 52 -2.16 -1.80 1.05
N THR A 53 -0.99 -1.21 0.79
CA THR A 53 -0.75 0.23 1.00
C THR A 53 -1.60 1.08 0.05
N ILE A 54 -1.72 0.66 -1.21
CA ILE A 54 -2.57 1.33 -2.20
C ILE A 54 -4.03 1.25 -1.76
N ALA A 55 -4.50 0.04 -1.44
CA ALA A 55 -5.89 -0.18 -1.05
C ALA A 55 -6.28 0.63 0.19
N TYR A 56 -5.43 0.61 1.22
CA TYR A 56 -5.60 1.42 2.43
C TYR A 56 -5.74 2.91 2.11
N ALA A 57 -4.81 3.45 1.31
CA ALA A 57 -4.82 4.87 0.98
C ALA A 57 -5.99 5.29 0.08
N LEU A 58 -6.47 4.40 -0.80
CA LEU A 58 -7.67 4.63 -1.60
C LEU A 58 -8.93 4.66 -0.73
N CYS A 59 -9.08 3.70 0.18
CA CYS A 59 -10.20 3.69 1.13
C CYS A 59 -10.21 4.95 2.00
N GLN A 60 -9.05 5.42 2.48
CA GLN A 60 -8.93 6.68 3.23
C GLN A 60 -9.32 7.92 2.40
N ARG A 61 -9.26 7.84 1.06
CA ARG A 61 -9.73 8.90 0.14
C ARG A 61 -11.22 8.77 -0.22
N GLY A 62 -11.93 7.80 0.36
CA GLY A 62 -13.33 7.51 0.04
C GLY A 62 -13.54 6.79 -1.29
N VAL A 63 -12.47 6.25 -1.89
CA VAL A 63 -12.56 5.43 -3.11
C VAL A 63 -12.91 4.01 -2.71
N GLN A 64 -13.96 3.44 -3.31
CA GLN A 64 -14.29 2.04 -3.09
C GLN A 64 -13.30 1.13 -3.79
N VAL A 65 -12.77 0.16 -3.05
CA VAL A 65 -11.85 -0.85 -3.55
C VAL A 65 -12.57 -2.20 -3.59
N SER A 66 -12.66 -2.81 -4.77
CA SER A 66 -13.21 -4.14 -4.97
C SER A 66 -12.12 -5.11 -5.47
N THR A 67 -12.35 -6.41 -5.30
CA THR A 67 -11.47 -7.48 -5.82
C THR A 67 -12.29 -8.45 -6.65
N LEU A 68 -11.63 -9.26 -7.47
CA LEU A 68 -12.31 -10.22 -8.33
C LEU A 68 -12.72 -11.50 -7.59
N ARG A 69 -11.96 -11.87 -6.55
CA ARG A 69 -12.25 -13.06 -5.73
C ARG A 69 -12.59 -12.68 -4.29
N LEU A 70 -13.44 -13.49 -3.68
CA LEU A 70 -13.85 -13.31 -2.28
C LEU A 70 -12.67 -13.51 -1.32
N ASP A 71 -11.77 -14.47 -1.60
CA ASP A 71 -10.60 -14.72 -0.77
C ASP A 71 -9.63 -13.52 -0.75
N GLU A 72 -9.48 -12.85 -1.90
CA GLU A 72 -8.72 -11.60 -2.00
C GLU A 72 -9.41 -10.47 -1.21
N HIS A 73 -10.74 -10.39 -1.30
CA HIS A 73 -11.51 -9.39 -0.57
C HIS A 73 -11.32 -9.55 0.93
N GLU A 74 -11.45 -10.77 1.46
CA GLU A 74 -11.30 -11.07 2.87
C GLU A 74 -9.89 -10.75 3.38
N LYS A 75 -8.85 -11.16 2.62
CA LYS A 75 -7.45 -10.82 2.92
C LYS A 75 -7.26 -9.31 2.97
N LEU A 76 -7.72 -8.58 1.95
CA LEU A 76 -7.59 -7.13 1.86
C LEU A 76 -8.34 -6.41 2.99
N ARG A 77 -9.54 -6.90 3.33
CA ARG A 77 -10.38 -6.38 4.42
C ARG A 77 -9.73 -6.54 5.80
N SER A 78 -8.94 -7.60 6.02
CA SER A 78 -8.20 -7.76 7.29
C SER A 78 -7.09 -6.71 7.51
N TYR A 79 -6.63 -6.06 6.43
CA TYR A 79 -5.54 -5.07 6.46
C TYR A 79 -6.01 -3.62 6.38
N VAL A 80 -7.25 -3.37 5.92
CA VAL A 80 -7.79 -2.02 5.78
C VAL A 80 -8.84 -1.79 6.89
N PRO A 81 -8.58 -0.91 7.88
CA PRO A 81 -9.57 -0.56 8.90
C PRO A 81 -10.76 0.18 8.28
N ARG A 82 -11.92 0.08 8.94
CA ARG A 82 -13.17 0.73 8.54
C ARG A 82 -13.09 2.25 8.62
#